data_AF-A0A9Q2PBE7-F1
#
_entry.id   AF-A0A9Q2PBE7-F1
#
_cell.length_a   1.000
_cell.length_b   1.000
_cell.length_c   1.000
_cell.angle_alpha   90.00
_cell.angle_beta   90.00
_cell.angle_gamma   90.00
#
_symmetry.space_group_name_H-M   'P 1'
#
loop_
_entity.id
_entity.type
_entity.pdbx_description
1 polymer ?
#
loop_
_entity_poly.entity_id
_entity_poly.type
_entity_poly.pdbx_seq_one_letter_code
_entity_poly.pdbx_strand_id
1 'polypeptide(L)'
;MTRINFNKLALANSDDQFIAAIASIQRRGETVQLDIHLFLVAVASRWASTGDVRPAVKMINKLVDALPSGIRSNAIKAWVETHLGFKWDQAGMFTPSDLKHADLSIKKLANIRWWEFKPEPDYKPMDFTASVLTLIKKADERVRKNDPRDAINGDTLRAVKFAASGKTLGVADLLSAIQALDPQDMAQLMIELSGPQEQRQAA
;
A
#
# COMPACT_ATOMS: atom_id res chain seq x y z
N MET A 1 -30.39 17.23 7.68
CA MET A 1 -29.96 16.62 6.40
C MET A 1 -30.82 15.40 6.10
N THR A 2 -31.44 15.33 4.93
CA THR A 2 -32.30 14.20 4.52
C THR A 2 -31.44 12.98 4.19
N ARG A 3 -31.70 11.85 4.86
CA ARG A 3 -31.03 10.57 4.54
C ARG A 3 -31.56 10.02 3.21
N ILE A 4 -30.71 9.29 2.48
CA ILE A 4 -31.14 8.57 1.27
C ILE A 4 -32.19 7.53 1.68
N ASN A 5 -33.33 7.53 1.00
CA ASN A 5 -34.35 6.51 1.17
C ASN A 5 -34.19 5.46 0.09
N PHE A 6 -33.74 4.28 0.48
CA PHE A 6 -33.50 3.15 -0.44
C PHE A 6 -34.75 2.78 -1.23
N ASN A 7 -35.90 2.64 -0.59
CA ASN A 7 -37.15 2.25 -1.24
C ASN A 7 -37.58 3.29 -2.28
N LYS A 8 -37.39 4.58 -1.98
CA LYS A 8 -37.69 5.66 -2.93
C LYS A 8 -36.75 5.62 -4.15
N LEU A 9 -35.46 5.35 -3.92
CA LEU A 9 -34.46 5.27 -4.98
C LEU A 9 -34.64 4.02 -5.85
N ALA A 10 -34.96 2.88 -5.24
CA ALA A 10 -35.15 1.60 -5.92
C ALA A 10 -36.42 1.56 -6.79
N LEU A 11 -37.43 2.36 -6.43
CA LEU A 11 -38.69 2.50 -7.18
C LEU A 11 -38.69 3.78 -8.05
N ALA A 12 -37.54 4.42 -8.26
CA ALA A 12 -37.44 5.62 -9.07
C ALA A 12 -37.63 5.29 -10.56
N ASN A 13 -38.57 5.96 -11.20
CA ASN A 13 -38.85 5.80 -12.64
C ASN A 13 -38.04 6.78 -13.52
N SER A 14 -37.17 7.60 -12.93
CA SER A 14 -36.28 8.53 -13.64
C SER A 14 -34.93 8.68 -12.94
N ASP A 15 -33.92 9.06 -13.72
CA ASP A 15 -32.54 9.23 -13.26
C ASP A 15 -32.36 10.41 -12.30
N ASP A 16 -33.29 11.37 -12.27
CA ASP A 16 -33.21 12.58 -11.45
C ASP A 16 -33.01 12.28 -9.97
N GLN A 17 -33.64 11.21 -9.47
CA GLN A 17 -33.51 10.80 -8.07
C GLN A 17 -32.12 10.24 -7.76
N PHE A 18 -31.52 9.52 -8.71
CA PHE A 18 -30.15 9.03 -8.59
C PHE A 18 -29.15 10.19 -8.63
N ILE A 19 -29.31 11.15 -9.54
CA ILE A 19 -28.47 12.35 -9.63
C ILE A 19 -28.52 13.15 -8.31
N ALA A 20 -29.72 13.37 -7.77
CA ALA A 20 -29.89 14.05 -6.50
C ALA A 20 -29.26 13.28 -5.32
N ALA A 21 -29.36 11.95 -5.32
CA ALA A 21 -28.71 11.11 -4.32
C ALA A 21 -27.18 11.18 -4.40
N ILE A 22 -26.61 11.14 -5.61
CA ILE A 22 -25.17 11.30 -5.86
C ILE A 22 -24.68 12.64 -5.32
N ALA A 23 -25.34 13.74 -5.69
CA ALA A 23 -24.98 15.08 -5.21
C ALA A 23 -25.06 15.19 -3.67
N SER A 24 -26.04 14.52 -3.05
CA SER A 24 -26.17 14.44 -1.60
C SER A 24 -25.05 13.63 -0.93
N ILE A 25 -24.60 12.53 -1.54
CA ILE A 25 -23.46 11.75 -1.05
C ILE A 25 -22.19 12.58 -1.11
N GLN A 26 -21.93 13.22 -2.25
CA GLN A 26 -20.74 14.05 -2.46
C GLN A 26 -20.64 15.15 -1.40
N ARG A 27 -21.70 15.97 -1.25
CA ARG A 27 -21.70 17.09 -0.30
C ARG A 27 -21.49 16.62 1.14
N ARG A 28 -22.09 15.50 1.53
CA ARG A 28 -21.90 14.92 2.87
C ARG A 28 -20.48 14.40 3.07
N GLY A 29 -19.90 13.76 2.06
CA GLY A 29 -18.50 13.31 2.09
C GLY A 29 -17.54 14.49 2.31
N GLU A 30 -17.69 15.56 1.53
CA GLU A 30 -16.90 16.79 1.66
C GLU A 30 -17.08 17.46 3.03
N THR A 31 -18.33 17.49 3.54
CA THR A 31 -18.65 18.06 4.86
C THR A 31 -17.98 17.27 5.98
N VAL A 32 -18.09 15.93 5.96
CA VAL A 32 -17.46 15.07 6.97
C VAL A 32 -15.93 15.22 6.95
N GLN A 33 -15.32 15.29 5.76
CA GLN A 33 -13.89 15.53 5.64
C GLN A 33 -13.49 16.86 6.27
N LEU A 34 -14.23 17.93 5.95
CA LEU A 34 -13.99 19.27 6.49
C LEU A 34 -14.19 19.31 8.01
N ASP A 35 -15.23 18.69 8.55
CA ASP A 35 -15.49 18.63 9.99
C ASP A 35 -14.35 17.96 10.75
N ILE A 36 -13.84 16.84 10.22
CA ILE A 36 -12.66 16.16 10.78
C ILE A 36 -11.44 17.10 10.76
N HIS A 37 -11.22 17.82 9.66
CA HIS A 37 -10.09 18.75 9.55
C HIS A 37 -10.20 19.94 10.50
N LEU A 38 -11.37 20.57 10.56
CA LEU A 38 -11.63 21.67 11.48
C LEU A 38 -11.46 21.23 12.93
N PHE A 39 -11.86 20.00 13.28
CA PHE A 39 -11.61 19.43 14.59
C PHE A 39 -10.11 19.29 14.87
N LEU A 40 -9.32 18.73 13.95
CA LEU A 40 -7.86 18.61 14.10
C LEU A 40 -7.19 19.98 14.29
N VAL A 41 -7.58 20.97 13.47
CA VAL A 41 -7.06 22.35 13.56
C VAL A 41 -7.49 23.02 14.87
N ALA A 42 -8.72 22.78 15.34
CA ALA A 42 -9.19 23.32 16.61
C ALA A 42 -8.43 22.74 17.81
N VAL A 43 -8.12 21.43 17.77
CA VAL A 43 -7.28 20.78 18.79
C VAL A 43 -5.87 21.37 18.77
N ALA A 44 -5.28 21.55 17.59
CA ALA A 44 -3.96 22.18 17.43
C ALA A 44 -3.95 23.63 17.91
N SER A 45 -4.99 24.40 17.59
CA SER A 45 -5.14 25.79 18.04
C SER A 45 -5.26 25.88 19.55
N ARG A 46 -6.05 25.00 20.17
CA ARG A 46 -6.16 24.95 21.63
C ARG A 46 -4.81 24.61 22.26
N TRP A 47 -4.09 23.63 21.72
CA TRP A 47 -2.77 23.26 22.21
C TRP A 47 -1.77 24.42 22.10
N ALA A 48 -1.74 25.12 20.96
CA ALA A 48 -0.92 26.33 20.77
C ALA A 48 -1.23 27.42 21.80
N SER A 49 -2.50 27.61 22.16
CA SER A 49 -2.90 28.62 23.16
C SER A 49 -2.63 28.20 24.61
N THR A 50 -2.80 26.93 24.96
CA THR A 50 -2.70 26.47 26.36
C THR A 50 -1.33 25.91 26.73
N GLY A 51 -0.52 25.50 25.77
CA GLY A 51 0.76 24.80 25.98
C GLY A 51 0.63 23.35 26.48
N ASP A 52 -0.52 22.97 27.08
CA ASP A 52 -0.76 21.59 27.55
C ASP A 52 -1.07 20.63 26.39
N VAL A 53 -0.16 19.67 26.17
CA VAL A 53 -0.26 18.65 25.12
C VAL A 53 -1.20 17.51 25.49
N ARG A 54 -1.47 17.27 26.78
CA ARG A 54 -2.23 16.09 27.24
C ARG A 54 -3.68 16.09 26.74
N PRO A 55 -4.43 17.21 26.82
CA PRO A 55 -5.77 17.28 26.25
C PRO A 55 -5.78 17.10 24.74
N ALA A 56 -4.76 17.60 24.04
CA ALA A 56 -4.67 17.51 22.60
C ALA A 56 -4.53 16.07 22.12
N VAL A 57 -3.56 15.34 22.66
CA VAL A 57 -3.34 13.91 22.37
C VAL A 57 -4.59 13.09 22.70
N LYS A 58 -5.21 13.34 23.86
CA LYS A 58 -6.44 12.65 24.27
C LYS A 58 -7.59 12.86 23.28
N MET A 59 -7.78 14.08 22.77
CA MET A 59 -8.87 14.37 21.83
C MET A 59 -8.63 13.76 20.45
N ILE A 60 -7.38 13.75 19.98
CA ILE A 60 -7.05 13.12 18.70
C ILE A 60 -7.22 11.60 18.77
N ASN A 61 -6.78 10.95 19.86
CA ASN A 61 -7.00 9.51 20.03
C ASN A 61 -8.50 9.16 20.03
N LYS A 62 -9.33 9.95 20.73
CA LYS A 62 -10.79 9.79 20.71
C LYS A 62 -11.38 9.98 19.31
N LEU A 63 -10.87 10.94 18.54
CA LEU A 63 -11.31 11.12 17.17
C LEU A 63 -10.99 9.88 16.35
N VAL A 64 -9.74 9.42 16.36
CA VAL A 64 -9.27 8.28 15.56
C VAL A 64 -10.04 7.00 15.87
N ASP A 65 -10.34 6.76 17.15
CA ASP A 65 -11.15 5.62 17.60
C ASP A 65 -12.62 5.70 17.12
N ALA A 66 -13.17 6.92 17.01
CA ALA A 66 -14.54 7.15 16.57
C ALA A 66 -14.71 7.18 15.03
N LEU A 67 -13.62 7.12 14.25
CA LEU A 67 -13.71 7.19 12.79
C LEU A 67 -14.28 5.90 12.20
N PRO A 68 -15.23 5.98 11.24
CA PRO A 68 -15.72 4.81 10.55
C PRO A 68 -14.64 4.25 9.59
N SER A 69 -14.71 2.95 9.30
CA SER A 69 -13.74 2.21 8.46
C SER A 69 -13.57 2.75 7.04
N GLY A 70 -14.52 3.55 6.53
CA GLY A 70 -14.44 4.18 5.21
C GLY A 70 -13.58 5.45 5.16
N ILE A 71 -13.16 6.00 6.30
CA ILE A 71 -12.27 7.16 6.35
C ILE A 71 -10.82 6.68 6.28
N ARG A 72 -9.98 7.38 5.51
CA ARG A 72 -8.53 7.11 5.41
C ARG A 72 -7.81 7.50 6.71
N SER A 73 -8.05 6.74 7.78
CA SER A 73 -7.51 6.98 9.12
C SER A 73 -5.98 7.07 9.13
N ASN A 74 -5.29 6.30 8.28
CA ASN A 74 -3.83 6.39 8.13
C ASN A 74 -3.35 7.73 7.57
N ALA A 75 -4.13 8.41 6.72
CA ALA A 75 -3.78 9.75 6.22
C ALA A 75 -3.91 10.79 7.34
N ILE A 76 -4.95 10.67 8.17
CA ILE A 76 -5.11 11.49 9.38
C ILE A 76 -3.94 11.24 10.33
N LYS A 77 -3.53 9.97 10.51
CA LYS A 77 -2.40 9.65 11.38
C LYS A 77 -1.12 10.33 10.91
N ALA A 78 -0.76 10.14 9.65
CA ALA A 78 0.43 10.75 9.07
C ALA A 78 0.39 12.28 9.12
N TRP A 79 -0.78 12.89 8.92
CA TRP A 79 -0.95 14.33 9.05
C TRP A 79 -0.66 14.81 10.47
N VAL A 80 -1.20 14.11 11.48
CA VAL A 80 -0.97 14.42 12.91
C VAL A 80 0.50 14.25 13.27
N GLU A 81 1.16 13.17 12.84
CA GLU A 81 2.59 12.94 13.10
C GLU A 81 3.46 14.05 12.48
N THR A 82 3.16 14.43 11.24
CA THR A 82 3.94 15.43 10.49
C THR A 82 3.77 16.84 11.05
N HIS A 83 2.55 17.20 11.45
CA HIS A 83 2.21 18.60 11.74
C HIS A 83 2.07 18.91 13.21
N LEU A 84 1.68 17.94 14.02
CA LEU A 84 1.56 18.07 15.48
C LEU A 84 2.70 17.36 16.20
N GLY A 85 3.53 16.62 15.48
CA GLY A 85 4.68 15.92 16.02
C GLY A 85 4.33 14.71 16.86
N PHE A 86 3.05 14.39 17.10
CA PHE A 86 2.67 13.26 17.95
C PHE A 86 3.20 11.96 17.34
N LYS A 87 3.55 10.97 18.17
CA LYS A 87 4.06 9.69 17.70
C LYS A 87 2.99 8.62 17.85
N TRP A 88 2.68 7.88 16.79
CA TRP A 88 1.81 6.72 16.88
C TRP A 88 2.56 5.55 17.53
N ASP A 89 2.04 5.02 18.63
CA ASP A 89 2.66 3.93 19.37
C ASP A 89 2.18 2.54 18.89
N GLN A 90 2.83 1.49 19.42
CA GLN A 90 2.45 0.10 19.15
C GLN A 90 1.12 -0.29 19.81
N ALA A 91 0.63 0.47 20.79
CA ALA A 91 -0.65 0.28 21.43
C ALA A 91 -1.83 0.86 20.62
N GLY A 92 -1.54 1.50 19.47
CA GLY A 92 -2.55 2.08 18.61
C GLY A 92 -3.04 3.44 19.08
N MET A 93 -2.20 4.21 19.76
CA MET A 93 -2.51 5.54 20.28
C MET A 93 -1.39 6.53 19.98
N PHE A 94 -1.75 7.81 19.89
CA PHE A 94 -0.79 8.89 19.89
C PHE A 94 -0.20 9.11 21.28
N THR A 95 1.09 9.40 21.29
CA THR A 95 1.85 9.89 22.44
C THR A 95 2.46 11.27 22.14
N PRO A 96 2.66 12.13 23.16
CA PRO A 96 3.35 13.40 22.98
C PRO A 96 4.78 13.20 22.47
N SER A 97 5.30 14.18 21.75
CA SER A 97 6.72 14.23 21.35
C SER A 97 7.38 15.52 21.83
N ASP A 98 8.62 15.73 21.39
CA ASP A 98 9.44 16.89 21.73
C ASP A 98 9.01 18.17 20.99
N LEU A 99 8.03 18.11 20.06
CA LEU A 99 7.53 19.28 19.35
C LEU A 99 6.88 20.27 20.33
N LYS A 100 7.32 21.53 20.30
CA LYS A 100 6.78 22.58 21.17
C LYS A 100 5.57 23.24 20.53
N HIS A 101 4.60 23.60 21.38
CA HIS A 101 3.38 24.30 20.97
C HIS A 101 3.65 25.64 20.26
N ALA A 102 4.77 26.30 20.56
CA ALA A 102 5.17 27.56 19.95
C ALA A 102 5.53 27.45 18.45
N ASP A 103 5.87 26.24 17.99
CA ASP A 103 6.26 26.00 16.60
C ASP A 103 5.04 25.74 15.68
N LEU A 104 3.82 25.73 16.24
CA LEU A 104 2.59 25.44 15.52
C LEU A 104 2.08 26.67 14.76
N SER A 105 2.13 26.60 13.43
CA SER A 105 1.49 27.59 12.57
C SER A 105 0.05 27.20 12.22
N ILE A 106 -0.92 27.65 13.01
CA ILE A 106 -2.35 27.31 12.82
C ILE A 106 -2.85 27.70 11.41
N LYS A 107 -2.41 28.84 10.87
CA LYS A 107 -2.74 29.27 9.50
C LYS A 107 -2.25 28.26 8.45
N LYS A 108 -1.07 27.68 8.65
CA LYS A 108 -0.55 26.62 7.76
C LYS A 108 -1.39 25.35 7.89
N LEU A 109 -1.68 24.92 9.12
CA LEU A 109 -2.49 23.74 9.40
C LEU A 109 -3.89 23.81 8.81
N ALA A 110 -4.53 24.98 8.85
CA ALA A 110 -5.84 25.20 8.26
C ALA A 110 -5.85 24.96 6.73
N ASN A 111 -4.74 25.24 6.05
CA ASN A 111 -4.64 25.12 4.59
C ASN A 111 -4.14 23.74 4.11
N ILE A 112 -3.40 23.00 4.94
CA ILE A 112 -2.92 21.65 4.57
C ILE A 112 -3.96 20.63 4.99
N ARG A 113 -4.84 20.24 4.06
CA ARG A 113 -5.94 19.30 4.32
C ARG A 113 -5.43 17.86 4.44
N TRP A 114 -5.89 17.13 5.45
CA TRP A 114 -5.45 15.75 5.70
C TRP A 114 -5.75 14.77 4.56
N TRP A 115 -6.80 15.00 3.77
CA TRP A 115 -7.18 14.11 2.66
C TRP A 115 -6.35 14.32 1.39
N GLU A 116 -5.81 15.53 1.21
CA GLU A 116 -4.86 15.90 0.15
C GLU A 116 -3.41 15.61 0.58
N PHE A 117 -3.18 15.43 1.88
CA PHE A 117 -1.88 15.14 2.45
C PHE A 117 -1.33 13.80 1.94
N LYS A 118 -0.19 13.89 1.26
CA LYS A 118 0.63 12.76 0.83
C LYS A 118 1.92 12.86 1.63
N PRO A 119 2.11 12.07 2.70
CA PRO A 119 3.40 12.04 3.38
C PRO A 119 4.48 11.65 2.36
N GLU A 120 5.63 12.31 2.43
CA GLU A 120 6.79 11.85 1.67
C GLU A 120 7.09 10.43 2.15
N PRO A 121 7.17 9.45 1.23
CA PRO A 121 7.47 8.10 1.63
C PRO A 121 8.86 8.11 2.29
N ASP A 122 8.94 7.61 3.53
CA ASP A 122 10.22 7.40 4.19
C ASP A 122 11.16 6.70 3.23
N TYR A 123 12.40 7.20 3.11
CA TYR A 123 13.42 6.56 2.30
C TYR A 123 13.63 5.13 2.83
N LYS A 124 13.08 4.16 2.10
CA LYS A 124 13.36 2.76 2.33
C LYS A 124 14.52 2.38 1.43
N PRO A 125 15.67 1.94 1.99
CA PRO A 125 16.71 1.37 1.16
C PRO A 125 16.11 0.22 0.36
N MET A 126 16.39 0.19 -0.94
CA MET A 126 15.86 -0.84 -1.83
C MET A 126 16.48 -2.19 -1.47
N ASP A 127 15.70 -3.07 -0.85
CA ASP A 127 16.05 -4.48 -0.77
C ASP A 127 15.76 -5.12 -2.14
N PHE A 128 16.82 -5.30 -2.93
CA PHE A 128 16.74 -5.90 -4.26
C PHE A 128 16.09 -7.29 -4.21
N THR A 129 16.49 -8.13 -3.26
CA THR A 129 15.99 -9.50 -3.10
C THR A 129 14.51 -9.52 -2.76
N ALA A 130 14.08 -8.72 -1.76
CA ALA A 130 12.67 -8.64 -1.39
C ALA A 130 11.81 -8.05 -2.51
N SER A 131 12.36 -7.11 -3.28
CA SER A 131 11.68 -6.50 -4.44
C SER A 131 11.48 -7.51 -5.57
N VAL A 132 12.51 -8.29 -5.89
CA VAL A 132 12.44 -9.37 -6.89
C VAL A 132 11.46 -10.46 -6.45
N LEU A 133 11.49 -10.89 -5.18
CA LEU A 133 10.54 -11.87 -4.65
C LEU A 133 9.09 -11.36 -4.69
N THR A 134 8.86 -10.08 -4.41
CA THR A 134 7.53 -9.46 -4.51
C THR A 134 7.05 -9.42 -5.95
N LEU A 135 7.95 -9.13 -6.90
CA LEU A 135 7.63 -9.13 -8.33
C LEU A 135 7.29 -10.54 -8.83
N ILE A 136 8.05 -11.55 -8.43
CA ILE A 136 7.76 -12.97 -8.73
C ILE A 136 6.37 -13.36 -8.21
N LYS A 137 6.04 -13.01 -6.95
CA LYS A 137 4.72 -13.31 -6.38
C LYS A 137 3.58 -12.66 -7.17
N LYS A 138 3.73 -11.39 -7.54
CA LYS A 138 2.74 -10.68 -8.35
C LYS A 138 2.57 -11.31 -9.74
N ALA A 139 3.67 -11.73 -10.36
CA ALA A 139 3.65 -12.42 -11.64
C ALA A 139 2.97 -13.80 -11.53
N ASP A 140 3.29 -14.60 -10.50
CA ASP A 140 2.64 -15.89 -10.21
C ASP A 140 1.12 -15.72 -10.04
N GLU A 141 0.68 -14.70 -9.30
CA GLU A 141 -0.74 -14.40 -9.10
C GLU A 141 -1.45 -13.99 -10.40
N ARG A 142 -0.77 -13.25 -11.28
CA ARG A 142 -1.33 -12.81 -12.56
C ARG A 142 -1.41 -13.93 -13.59
N VAL A 143 -0.40 -14.80 -13.66
CA VAL A 143 -0.44 -16.02 -14.47
C VAL A 143 -1.61 -16.91 -14.05
N ARG A 144 -1.87 -17.05 -12.75
CA ARG A 144 -3.04 -17.80 -12.25
C ARG A 144 -4.38 -17.17 -12.65
N LYS A 145 -4.44 -15.85 -12.77
CA LYS A 145 -5.66 -15.11 -13.15
C LYS A 145 -5.88 -15.08 -14.67
N ASN A 146 -4.87 -15.42 -15.46
CA ASN A 146 -4.92 -15.52 -16.92
C ASN A 146 -5.51 -14.26 -17.59
N ASP A 147 -5.03 -13.06 -17.21
CA ASP A 147 -5.43 -11.83 -17.89
C ASP A 147 -4.73 -11.75 -19.26
N PRO A 148 -5.47 -11.70 -20.38
CA PRO A 148 -4.89 -11.71 -21.73
C PRO A 148 -4.06 -10.47 -22.07
N ARG A 149 -4.05 -9.44 -21.21
CA ARG A 149 -3.22 -8.23 -21.37
C ARG A 149 -1.84 -8.36 -20.75
N ASP A 150 -1.60 -9.40 -19.95
CA ASP A 150 -0.32 -9.61 -19.28
C ASP A 150 0.66 -10.35 -20.20
N ALA A 151 1.81 -9.75 -20.49
CA ALA A 151 2.90 -10.38 -21.24
C ALA A 151 3.90 -11.05 -20.29
N ILE A 152 3.51 -12.15 -19.65
CA ILE A 152 4.35 -12.90 -18.72
C ILE A 152 4.86 -14.17 -19.40
N ASN A 153 6.15 -14.22 -19.73
CA ASN A 153 6.79 -15.44 -20.20
C ASN A 153 7.00 -16.41 -19.02
N GLY A 154 6.36 -17.58 -19.08
CA GLY A 154 6.37 -18.58 -18.01
C GLY A 154 7.77 -19.18 -17.73
N ASP A 155 8.61 -19.32 -18.75
CA ASP A 155 9.95 -19.90 -18.62
C ASP A 155 10.91 -18.90 -17.99
N THR A 156 10.81 -17.62 -18.37
CA THR A 156 11.53 -16.53 -17.71
C THR A 156 11.12 -16.39 -16.24
N LEU A 157 9.82 -16.50 -15.93
CA LEU A 157 9.34 -16.44 -14.54
C LEU A 157 9.89 -17.60 -13.70
N ARG A 158 9.95 -18.82 -14.25
CA ARG A 158 10.57 -19.97 -13.57
C ARG A 158 12.07 -19.73 -13.33
N ALA A 159 12.82 -19.33 -14.35
CA ALA A 159 14.26 -19.07 -14.23
C ALA A 159 14.57 -18.00 -13.16
N VAL A 160 13.80 -16.91 -13.14
CA VAL A 160 13.93 -15.83 -12.14
C VAL A 160 13.53 -16.31 -10.75
N LYS A 161 12.52 -17.17 -10.62
CA LYS A 161 12.10 -17.78 -9.35
C LYS A 161 13.17 -18.70 -8.76
N PHE A 162 13.84 -19.49 -9.60
CA PHE A 162 14.97 -20.32 -9.18
C PHE A 162 16.14 -19.46 -8.72
N ALA A 163 16.57 -18.49 -9.53
CA ALA A 163 17.69 -17.60 -9.22
C ALA A 163 17.46 -16.78 -7.93
N ALA A 164 16.24 -16.28 -7.71
CA ALA A 164 15.91 -15.46 -6.53
C ALA A 164 15.76 -16.27 -5.22
N SER A 165 15.61 -17.60 -5.30
CA SER A 165 15.38 -18.46 -4.12
C SER A 165 16.66 -18.94 -3.43
N GLY A 166 17.84 -18.68 -4.01
CA GLY A 166 19.14 -19.05 -3.44
C GLY A 166 19.37 -20.57 -3.26
N LYS A 167 18.52 -21.42 -3.82
CA LYS A 167 18.68 -22.89 -3.78
C LYS A 167 19.55 -23.36 -4.94
N THR A 168 20.55 -24.19 -4.64
CA THR A 168 21.29 -24.95 -5.65
C THR A 168 20.39 -25.99 -6.31
N LEU A 169 20.52 -26.16 -7.62
CA LEU A 169 19.78 -27.15 -8.41
C LEU A 169 20.06 -28.56 -7.84
N GLY A 170 19.04 -29.21 -7.29
CA GLY A 170 19.11 -30.62 -6.96
C GLY A 170 19.13 -31.45 -8.24
N VAL A 171 19.83 -32.59 -8.23
CA VAL A 171 19.92 -33.52 -9.37
C VAL A 171 18.52 -33.94 -9.87
N ALA A 172 17.53 -34.01 -8.98
CA ALA A 172 16.14 -34.30 -9.32
C ALA A 172 15.46 -33.21 -10.18
N ASP A 173 15.79 -31.94 -9.95
CA ASP A 173 15.23 -30.81 -10.70
C ASP A 173 15.87 -30.71 -12.10
N LEU A 174 17.17 -31.02 -12.19
CA LEU A 174 17.88 -31.20 -13.47
C LEU A 174 17.29 -32.36 -14.27
N LEU A 175 17.01 -33.51 -13.64
CA LEU A 175 16.37 -34.64 -14.30
C LEU A 175 14.98 -34.29 -14.83
N SER A 176 14.20 -33.52 -14.07
CA SER A 176 12.87 -33.09 -14.47
C SER A 176 12.92 -32.11 -15.66
N ALA A 177 13.91 -31.21 -15.68
CA ALA A 177 14.14 -30.30 -16.78
C ALA A 177 14.60 -31.03 -18.06
N ILE A 178 15.50 -32.01 -17.92
CA ILE A 178 15.98 -32.86 -19.02
C ILE A 178 14.83 -33.68 -19.62
N GLN A 179 13.95 -34.23 -18.78
CA GLN A 179 12.77 -34.99 -19.23
C GLN A 179 11.71 -34.12 -19.93
N ALA A 180 11.75 -32.81 -19.74
CA ALA A 180 10.85 -31.86 -20.38
C ALA A 180 11.41 -31.27 -21.68
N LEU A 181 12.66 -31.60 -22.05
CA LEU A 181 13.25 -31.21 -23.32
C LEU A 181 12.61 -32.00 -24.47
N ASP A 182 12.49 -31.35 -25.63
CA ASP A 182 12.05 -32.03 -26.84
C ASP A 182 13.13 -33.00 -27.36
N PRO A 183 12.79 -33.94 -28.26
CA PRO A 183 13.74 -34.93 -28.76
C PRO A 183 14.95 -34.34 -29.52
N GLN A 184 14.82 -33.14 -30.09
CA GLN A 184 15.90 -32.48 -30.82
C GLN A 184 16.89 -31.83 -29.84
N ASP A 185 16.38 -31.16 -28.81
CA ASP A 185 17.20 -30.57 -27.74
C ASP A 185 17.93 -31.65 -26.93
N MET A 186 17.29 -32.80 -26.69
CA MET A 186 17.92 -33.96 -26.06
C MET A 186 19.05 -34.56 -26.91
N ALA A 187 18.87 -34.62 -28.24
CA ALA A 187 19.90 -35.12 -29.15
C ALA A 187 21.13 -34.19 -29.17
N GLN A 188 20.90 -32.87 -29.18
CA GLN A 188 21.96 -31.86 -29.11
C GLN A 188 22.76 -31.97 -27.80
N LEU A 189 22.06 -32.14 -26.67
CA LEU A 189 22.68 -32.26 -25.35
C LEU A 189 23.52 -33.54 -25.21
N MET A 190 23.04 -34.66 -25.79
CA MET A 190 23.78 -35.92 -25.81
C MET A 190 25.04 -35.83 -26.68
N ILE A 191 25.01 -35.08 -27.79
CA ILE A 191 26.18 -34.82 -28.62
C ILE A 191 27.23 -34.02 -27.84
N GLU A 192 26.83 -32.99 -27.11
CA GLU A 192 27.74 -32.15 -26.30
C GLU A 192 28.34 -32.92 -25.11
N LEU A 193 27.57 -33.81 -24.48
CA LEU A 193 28.05 -34.63 -23.36
C LEU A 193 28.92 -35.82 -23.81
N SER A 194 28.86 -36.22 -25.08
CA SER A 194 29.61 -37.35 -25.64
C SER A 194 30.92 -36.92 -26.36
N GLY A 195 31.24 -35.62 -26.37
CA GLY A 195 32.49 -35.11 -26.95
C GLY A 195 33.75 -35.56 -26.18
N PRO A 196 34.95 -35.60 -26.83
CA PRO A 196 36.11 -36.29 -26.29
C PRO A 196 36.58 -35.73 -24.93
N GLN A 197 36.72 -36.62 -23.94
CA GLN A 197 37.20 -36.32 -22.57
C GLN A 197 38.68 -35.87 -22.48
N GLU A 198 39.40 -35.65 -23.58
CA GLU A 198 40.86 -35.50 -23.60
C GLU A 198 41.42 -34.12 -23.18
N GLN A 199 40.60 -33.16 -22.73
CA GLN A 199 41.11 -31.83 -22.32
C GLN A 199 40.81 -31.43 -20.87
N ARG A 200 40.44 -32.36 -19.98
CA ARG A 200 40.21 -32.04 -18.55
C ARG A 200 41.26 -32.56 -17.56
N GLN A 201 42.41 -33.02 -18.05
CA GLN A 201 43.58 -33.30 -17.22
C GLN A 201 44.88 -32.81 -17.89
N ALA A 202 45.01 -31.51 -18.16
CA ALA A 202 46.29 -30.78 -18.20
C ALA A 202 46.08 -29.33 -18.68
N ALA A 203 45.77 -28.43 -17.74
CA ALA A 203 46.17 -27.01 -17.69
C ALA A 203 45.41 -26.31 -16.55
#